data_AF-A0A7C3Y8P3-F1
#
_entry.id   AF-A0A7C3Y8P3-F1
#
_cell.length_a   1.000
_cell.length_b   1.000
_cell.length_c   1.000
_cell.angle_alpha   90.00
_cell.angle_beta   90.00
_cell.angle_gamma   90.00
#
_symmetry.space_group_name_H-M   'P 1'
#
loop_
_entity.id
_entity.type
_entity.pdbx_description
1 polymer ?
#
loop_
_entity_poly.entity_id
_entity_poly.type
_entity_poly.pdbx_seq_one_letter_code
_entity_poly.pdbx_strand_id
1 'polypeptide(L)'
;MKKRLLNFWIDKETLLKFKARYKNISARIRELIESDLNNNSEIIVQRDNLAMFRNFIFEDDLPVQVCGNVGVGKSSIVKKLIENTNDKIFIVLDSHNEYDLPTIQTIPDNLKKSVRILLPEQPSAAQGIFNLYANQILSRKWPDSYCFVIEESHRYKETKLLLREGRKFAKLITISPDPLVSFCKRIRIVK
;
A
#
# COMPACT_ATOMS: atom_id res chain seq x y z
N MET A 1 -20.33 12.62 10.88
CA MET A 1 -21.28 11.61 11.40
C MET A 1 -20.47 10.59 12.21
N LYS A 2 -20.62 10.52 13.54
CA LYS A 2 -19.88 9.55 14.37
C LYS A 2 -20.36 8.14 14.02
N LYS A 3 -19.49 7.32 13.41
CA LYS A 3 -19.78 5.90 13.20
C LYS A 3 -19.95 5.25 14.57
N ARG A 4 -21.14 4.73 14.86
CA ARG A 4 -21.46 4.10 16.15
C ARG A 4 -21.22 2.61 16.01
N LEU A 5 -20.23 2.07 16.72
CA LEU A 5 -20.01 0.63 16.72
C LEU A 5 -21.15 -0.03 17.49
N LEU A 6 -21.94 -0.88 16.81
CA LEU A 6 -23.15 -1.46 17.39
C LEU A 6 -22.86 -2.69 18.24
N ASN A 7 -21.93 -3.56 17.83
CA ASN A 7 -21.42 -4.71 18.61
C ASN A 7 -20.12 -5.25 17.97
N PHE A 8 -19.20 -5.79 18.78
CA PHE A 8 -18.06 -6.59 18.32
C PHE A 8 -17.84 -7.76 19.27
N TRP A 9 -17.33 -8.88 18.74
CA TRP A 9 -17.06 -10.09 19.51
C TRP A 9 -15.57 -10.36 19.50
N ILE A 10 -15.01 -10.65 20.67
CA ILE A 10 -13.63 -11.12 20.84
C ILE A 10 -13.73 -12.50 21.48
N ASP A 11 -13.06 -13.50 20.91
CA ASP A 11 -13.00 -14.81 21.51
C ASP A 11 -12.28 -14.77 22.88
N LYS A 12 -12.61 -15.73 23.74
CA LYS A 12 -12.17 -15.74 25.13
C LYS A 12 -10.65 -15.82 25.25
N GLU A 13 -9.98 -16.54 24.35
CA GLU A 13 -8.54 -16.77 24.42
C GLU A 13 -7.76 -15.51 24.02
N THR A 14 -8.17 -14.86 22.93
CA THR A 14 -7.63 -13.57 22.49
C THR A 14 -7.81 -12.51 23.57
N LEU A 15 -9.01 -12.45 24.18
CA LEU A 15 -9.26 -11.50 25.26
C LEU A 15 -8.33 -11.75 26.46
N LEU A 16 -8.14 -13.00 26.88
CA LEU A 16 -7.26 -13.35 28.01
C LEU A 16 -5.80 -12.95 27.76
N LYS A 17 -5.26 -13.26 26.57
CA LYS A 17 -3.91 -12.81 26.16
C LYS A 17 -3.79 -11.29 26.18
N PHE A 18 -4.85 -10.60 25.75
CA PHE A 18 -4.91 -9.14 25.76
C PHE A 18 -4.93 -8.57 27.17
N LYS A 19 -5.71 -9.17 28.10
CA LYS A 19 -5.78 -8.77 29.51
C LYS A 19 -4.44 -8.93 30.24
N ALA A 20 -3.68 -9.97 29.90
CA ALA A 20 -2.35 -10.19 30.50
C ALA A 20 -1.34 -9.10 30.12
N ARG A 21 -1.54 -8.43 28.99
CA ARG A 21 -0.58 -7.47 28.42
C ARG A 21 -0.87 -6.01 28.76
N TYR A 22 -2.11 -5.67 29.10
CA TYR A 22 -2.55 -4.28 29.28
C TYR A 22 -3.40 -4.09 30.54
N LYS A 23 -3.06 -3.08 31.36
CA LYS A 23 -3.80 -2.76 32.59
C LYS A 23 -5.21 -2.19 32.34
N ASN A 24 -5.38 -1.33 31.32
CA ASN A 24 -6.65 -0.68 31.03
C ASN A 24 -7.27 -1.20 29.72
N ILE A 25 -7.81 -2.42 29.81
CA ILE A 25 -8.30 -3.20 28.66
C ILE A 25 -9.37 -2.43 27.87
N SER A 26 -10.37 -1.87 28.54
CA SER A 26 -11.49 -1.18 27.88
C SER A 26 -11.05 0.07 27.15
N ALA A 27 -10.14 0.87 27.72
CA ALA A 27 -9.58 2.03 27.04
C ALA A 27 -8.77 1.62 25.80
N ARG A 28 -7.94 0.58 25.92
CA ARG A 28 -7.10 0.10 24.82
C ARG A 28 -7.90 -0.51 23.68
N ILE A 29 -8.94 -1.28 23.98
CA ILE A 29 -9.86 -1.81 22.98
C ILE A 29 -10.59 -0.67 22.26
N ARG A 30 -11.06 0.35 22.99
CA ARG A 30 -11.67 1.53 22.37
C ARG A 30 -10.68 2.27 21.46
N GLU A 31 -9.43 2.46 21.88
CA GLU A 31 -8.39 3.04 21.03
C GLU A 31 -8.16 2.22 19.76
N LEU A 32 -8.08 0.89 19.85
CA LEU A 32 -7.87 0.05 18.67
C LEU A 32 -9.07 0.10 17.72
N ILE A 33 -10.29 0.08 18.28
CA ILE A 33 -11.52 0.20 17.51
C ILE A 33 -11.65 1.59 16.91
N GLU A 34 -11.34 2.66 17.65
CA GLU A 34 -11.38 4.03 17.14
C GLU A 34 -10.27 4.25 16.11
N SER A 35 -9.09 3.67 16.29
CA SER A 35 -8.01 3.68 15.30
C SER A 35 -8.43 2.96 14.03
N ASP A 36 -9.05 1.79 14.14
CA ASP A 36 -9.57 1.02 13.01
C ASP A 36 -10.74 1.73 12.30
N LEU A 37 -11.67 2.27 13.09
CA LEU A 37 -12.85 3.01 12.61
C LEU A 37 -12.49 4.34 11.94
N ASN A 38 -11.52 5.05 12.50
CA ASN A 38 -11.11 6.35 12.01
C ASN A 38 -9.98 6.26 10.99
N ASN A 39 -9.23 5.14 10.94
CA ASN A 39 -8.08 4.92 10.06
C ASN A 39 -7.21 6.18 9.86
N ASN A 40 -7.06 6.92 10.96
CA ASN A 40 -6.52 8.27 10.99
C ASN A 40 -5.06 8.29 11.45
N SER A 41 -4.46 7.13 11.70
CA SER A 41 -3.01 7.05 11.94
C SER A 41 -2.29 7.18 10.60
N GLU A 42 -2.31 8.40 10.07
CA GLU A 42 -1.32 8.79 9.08
C GLU A 42 0.05 8.72 9.75
N ILE A 43 0.91 7.88 9.20
CA ILE A 43 2.24 7.63 9.71
C ILE A 43 3.18 8.59 8.99
N ILE A 44 3.81 9.49 9.74
CA ILE A 44 4.78 10.42 9.18
C ILE A 44 6.14 9.73 9.14
N VAL A 45 6.76 9.68 7.97
CA VAL A 45 8.08 9.08 7.76
C VAL A 45 8.99 10.09 7.07
N GLN A 46 10.17 10.30 7.65
CA GLN A 46 11.24 11.08 7.04
C GLN A 46 11.78 10.38 5.80
N ARG A 47 12.06 11.12 4.72
CA ARG A 47 12.51 10.57 3.42
C ARG A 47 13.74 9.66 3.53
N ASP A 48 14.61 9.92 4.48
CA ASP A 48 15.85 9.17 4.70
C ASP A 48 15.68 7.96 5.63
N ASN A 49 14.57 7.86 6.36
CA ASN A 49 14.29 6.77 7.30
C ASN A 49 13.70 5.54 6.59
N LEU A 50 14.53 4.88 5.78
CA LEU A 50 14.16 3.69 5.02
C LEU A 50 13.73 2.52 5.92
N ALA A 51 14.36 2.35 7.08
CA ALA A 51 14.04 1.26 8.01
C ALA A 51 12.61 1.38 8.54
N MET A 52 12.21 2.57 8.99
CA MET A 52 10.85 2.85 9.44
C MET A 52 9.85 2.69 8.28
N PHE A 53 10.19 3.20 7.09
CA PHE A 53 9.37 3.06 5.90
C PHE A 53 9.10 1.59 5.55
N ARG A 54 10.17 0.78 5.46
CA ARG A 54 10.09 -0.66 5.18
C ARG A 54 9.24 -1.39 6.20
N ASN A 55 9.44 -1.09 7.49
CA ASN A 55 8.69 -1.74 8.56
C ASN A 55 7.18 -1.51 8.40
N PHE A 56 6.73 -0.28 8.15
CA PHE A 56 5.30 -0.01 7.98
C PHE A 56 4.72 -0.54 6.67
N ILE A 57 5.53 -0.56 5.59
CA ILE A 57 5.12 -1.16 4.33
C ILE A 57 4.90 -2.66 4.50
N PHE A 58 5.77 -3.41 5.17
CA PHE A 58 5.70 -4.88 5.24
C PHE A 58 5.27 -5.46 6.59
N GLU A 59 4.73 -4.63 7.50
CA GLU A 59 4.15 -5.09 8.77
C GLU A 59 3.01 -6.09 8.59
N ASP A 60 2.26 -5.94 7.49
CA ASP A 60 1.10 -6.76 7.11
C ASP A 60 1.01 -6.87 5.58
N ASP A 61 0.06 -7.65 5.06
CA ASP A 61 -0.21 -7.78 3.63
C ASP A 61 -1.22 -6.76 3.08
N LEU A 62 -1.65 -5.78 3.90
CA LEU A 62 -2.69 -4.83 3.50
C LEU A 62 -2.13 -3.77 2.54
N PRO A 63 -2.94 -3.24 1.60
CA PRO A 63 -2.52 -2.14 0.74
C PRO A 63 -2.11 -0.88 1.54
N VAL A 64 -1.06 -0.22 1.07
CA VAL A 64 -0.50 0.99 1.71
C VAL A 64 -0.53 2.16 0.73
N GLN A 65 -0.91 3.33 1.24
CA GLN A 65 -0.93 4.59 0.51
C GLN A 65 0.25 5.46 0.95
N VAL A 66 1.19 5.71 0.05
CA VAL A 66 2.32 6.62 0.24
C VAL A 66 1.92 7.99 -0.29
N CYS A 67 1.80 8.95 0.62
CA CYS A 67 1.28 10.29 0.37
C CYS A 67 2.32 11.36 0.72
N GLY A 68 2.06 12.61 0.33
CA GLY A 68 2.92 13.75 0.62
C GLY A 68 3.03 14.70 -0.57
N ASN A 69 3.45 15.94 -0.29
CA ASN A 69 3.52 17.00 -1.30
C ASN A 69 4.40 16.61 -2.50
N VAL A 70 4.23 17.31 -3.62
CA VAL A 70 5.11 17.15 -4.78
C VAL A 70 6.55 17.48 -4.38
N GLY A 71 7.52 16.68 -4.85
CA GLY A 71 8.95 16.91 -4.60
C GLY A 71 9.47 16.50 -3.20
N VAL A 72 8.66 15.89 -2.33
CA VAL A 72 9.13 15.38 -1.02
C VAL A 72 9.92 14.06 -1.09
N GLY A 73 10.04 13.46 -2.28
CA GLY A 73 10.84 12.26 -2.50
C GLY A 73 10.13 10.92 -2.25
N LYS A 74 8.80 10.85 -2.44
CA LYS A 74 8.01 9.61 -2.36
C LYS A 74 8.61 8.49 -3.23
N SER A 75 8.79 8.75 -4.52
CA SER A 75 9.36 7.78 -5.46
C SER A 75 10.83 7.49 -5.15
N SER A 76 11.59 8.45 -4.61
CA SER A 76 12.97 8.20 -4.16
C SER A 76 13.06 7.19 -3.02
N ILE A 77 12.20 7.30 -2.00
CA ILE A 77 12.23 6.34 -0.87
C ILE A 77 11.70 4.97 -1.31
N VAL A 78 10.76 4.91 -2.25
CA VAL A 78 10.32 3.64 -2.85
C VAL A 78 11.42 2.99 -3.69
N LYS A 79 12.19 3.75 -4.48
CA LYS A 79 13.38 3.21 -5.19
C LYS A 79 14.37 2.58 -4.22
N LYS A 80 14.71 3.29 -3.15
CA LYS A 80 15.56 2.74 -2.08
C LYS A 80 14.97 1.49 -1.45
N LEU A 81 13.64 1.43 -1.25
CA LEU A 81 12.96 0.23 -0.76
C LEU A 81 13.17 -0.96 -1.71
N ILE A 82 12.99 -0.76 -3.01
CA ILE A 82 13.17 -1.80 -4.04
C ILE A 82 14.61 -2.30 -4.06
N GLU A 83 15.59 -1.38 -4.03
CA GLU A 83 17.02 -1.71 -4.05
C GLU A 83 17.50 -2.50 -2.82
N ASN A 84 16.84 -2.30 -1.67
CA ASN A 84 17.27 -2.86 -0.37
C ASN A 84 16.38 -4.00 0.14
N THR A 85 15.44 -4.48 -0.67
CA THR A 85 14.49 -5.55 -0.28
C THR A 85 14.60 -6.73 -1.25
N ASN A 86 15.49 -7.67 -0.93
CA ASN A 86 15.82 -8.82 -1.79
C ASN A 86 14.79 -9.96 -1.72
N ASP A 87 13.96 -9.99 -0.68
CA ASP A 87 12.92 -11.01 -0.46
C ASP A 87 11.62 -10.72 -1.20
N LYS A 88 11.53 -9.57 -1.87
CA LYS A 88 10.36 -9.13 -2.65
C LYS A 88 10.71 -8.88 -4.11
N ILE A 89 9.74 -9.12 -4.97
CA ILE A 89 9.76 -8.81 -6.40
C ILE A 89 8.78 -7.68 -6.62
N PHE A 90 9.30 -6.52 -7.00
CA PHE A 90 8.48 -5.34 -7.24
C PHE A 90 8.07 -5.26 -8.71
N ILE A 91 6.79 -5.01 -8.94
CA ILE A 91 6.26 -4.68 -10.26
C ILE A 91 5.77 -3.24 -10.19
N VAL A 92 6.51 -2.34 -10.83
CA VAL A 92 6.23 -0.90 -10.79
C VAL A 92 5.46 -0.49 -12.03
N LEU A 93 4.25 0.03 -11.85
CA LEU A 93 3.52 0.73 -12.89
C LEU A 93 4.03 2.18 -12.90
N ASP A 94 4.98 2.44 -13.79
CA ASP A 94 5.81 3.65 -13.83
C ASP A 94 5.21 4.66 -14.82
N SER A 95 4.63 5.75 -14.31
CA SER A 95 3.99 6.78 -15.13
C SER A 95 4.96 7.86 -15.65
N HIS A 96 6.18 7.92 -15.11
CA HIS A 96 7.11 9.03 -15.34
C HIS A 96 8.54 8.56 -15.66
N ASN A 97 8.71 7.28 -16.02
CA ASN A 97 10.01 6.68 -16.33
C ASN A 97 11.02 6.88 -15.19
N GLU A 98 10.54 6.79 -13.96
CA GLU A 98 11.31 7.10 -12.76
C GLU A 98 12.26 5.97 -12.34
N TYR A 99 11.96 4.72 -12.69
CA TYR A 99 12.63 3.54 -12.11
C TYR A 99 13.57 2.90 -13.13
N ASP A 100 14.84 2.72 -12.79
CA ASP A 100 15.79 1.95 -13.62
C ASP A 100 15.59 0.44 -13.41
N LEU A 101 14.49 -0.07 -13.96
CA LEU A 101 14.12 -1.49 -13.89
C LEU A 101 13.88 -2.05 -15.30
N PRO A 102 14.09 -3.36 -15.52
CA PRO A 102 13.74 -4.00 -16.78
C PRO A 102 12.25 -3.80 -17.11
N THR A 103 11.97 -3.34 -18.32
CA THR A 103 10.59 -3.10 -18.78
C THR A 103 9.94 -4.38 -19.28
N ILE A 104 8.71 -4.63 -18.84
CA ILE A 104 7.83 -5.69 -19.33
C ILE A 104 6.49 -5.08 -19.80
N GLN A 105 5.74 -5.81 -20.64
CA GLN A 105 4.43 -5.38 -21.12
C GLN A 105 3.26 -6.16 -20.49
N THR A 106 3.52 -7.34 -19.95
CA THR A 106 2.53 -8.20 -19.29
C THR A 106 3.14 -8.74 -18.02
N ILE A 107 2.35 -8.87 -16.95
CA ILE A 107 2.85 -9.39 -15.68
C ILE A 107 2.95 -10.92 -15.76
N PRO A 108 4.15 -11.53 -15.77
CA PRO A 108 4.29 -12.97 -15.87
C PRO A 108 4.30 -13.63 -14.48
N ASP A 109 4.16 -14.95 -14.49
CA ASP A 109 3.95 -15.77 -13.28
C ASP A 109 5.26 -16.12 -12.56
N ASN A 110 6.39 -15.97 -13.25
CA ASN A 110 7.68 -16.55 -12.88
C ASN A 110 8.81 -15.50 -12.87
N LEU A 111 8.50 -14.26 -12.51
CA LEU A 111 9.53 -13.25 -12.30
C LEU A 111 10.51 -13.71 -11.22
N LYS A 112 11.79 -13.40 -11.45
CA LYS A 112 12.90 -13.62 -10.50
C LYS A 112 13.52 -12.31 -10.01
N LYS A 113 13.14 -11.18 -10.61
CA LYS A 113 13.66 -9.85 -10.32
C LYS A 113 12.57 -8.82 -10.47
N SER A 114 12.72 -7.69 -9.78
CA SER A 114 11.84 -6.54 -9.92
C SER A 114 11.88 -5.99 -11.36
N VAL A 115 10.74 -5.48 -11.80
CA VAL A 115 10.49 -5.01 -13.17
C VAL A 115 9.59 -3.79 -13.14
N ARG A 116 9.51 -3.10 -14.27
CA ARG A 116 8.55 -2.01 -14.48
C ARG A 116 7.67 -2.25 -15.69
N ILE A 117 6.50 -1.66 -15.64
CA ILE A 117 5.59 -1.47 -16.77
C ILE A 117 5.55 0.03 -16.98
N LEU A 118 6.10 0.49 -18.10
CA LEU A 118 6.08 1.90 -18.44
C LEU A 118 4.69 2.26 -18.96
N LEU A 119 3.98 3.12 -18.24
CA LEU A 119 2.68 3.61 -18.69
C LEU A 119 2.88 4.74 -19.71
N PRO A 120 1.96 4.90 -20.69
CA PRO A 120 2.00 6.02 -21.63
C PRO A 120 2.08 7.37 -20.93
N GLU A 121 2.85 8.31 -21.49
CA GLU A 121 2.91 9.68 -20.97
C GLU A 121 1.56 10.41 -21.10
N GLN A 122 0.80 10.11 -22.17
CA GLN A 122 -0.51 10.69 -22.40
C GLN A 122 -1.52 10.15 -21.36
N PRO A 123 -2.12 11.01 -20.51
CA PRO A 123 -2.94 10.55 -19.38
C PRO A 123 -4.14 9.70 -19.78
N SER A 124 -4.81 10.00 -20.90
CA SER A 124 -5.95 9.24 -21.40
C SER A 124 -5.57 7.82 -21.83
N ALA A 125 -4.44 7.67 -22.52
CA ALA A 125 -3.91 6.37 -22.92
C ALA A 125 -3.47 5.56 -21.69
N ALA A 126 -2.81 6.21 -20.73
CA ALA A 126 -2.44 5.60 -19.45
C ALA A 126 -3.65 5.10 -18.67
N GLN A 127 -4.73 5.88 -18.61
CA GLN A 127 -5.98 5.45 -17.98
C GLN A 127 -6.60 4.25 -18.70
N GLY A 128 -6.62 4.26 -20.03
CA GLY A 128 -7.16 3.14 -20.82
C GLY A 128 -6.40 1.83 -20.57
N ILE A 129 -5.07 1.87 -20.57
CA ILE A 129 -4.25 0.66 -20.37
C ILE A 129 -4.21 0.21 -18.91
N PHE A 130 -4.34 1.12 -17.94
CA PHE A 130 -4.28 0.78 -16.52
C PHE A 130 -5.35 -0.23 -16.11
N ASN A 131 -6.55 -0.15 -16.70
CA ASN A 131 -7.63 -1.10 -16.44
C ASN A 131 -7.22 -2.55 -16.76
N LEU A 132 -6.42 -2.77 -17.81
CA LEU A 132 -5.87 -4.09 -18.13
C LEU A 132 -5.05 -4.65 -16.97
N TYR A 133 -4.13 -3.85 -16.43
CA TYR A 133 -3.25 -4.27 -15.33
C TYR A 133 -4.01 -4.41 -14.01
N ALA A 134 -4.97 -3.52 -13.73
CA ALA A 134 -5.83 -3.65 -12.56
C ALA A 134 -6.60 -4.99 -12.58
N ASN A 135 -7.15 -5.37 -13.73
CA ASN A 135 -7.81 -6.66 -13.90
C ASN A 135 -6.83 -7.83 -13.77
N GLN A 136 -5.61 -7.71 -14.29
CA GLN A 136 -4.58 -8.74 -14.14
C GLN A 136 -4.15 -8.93 -12.68
N ILE A 137 -4.07 -7.85 -11.89
CA ILE A 137 -3.77 -7.93 -10.45
C ILE A 137 -4.90 -8.65 -9.70
N LEU A 138 -6.17 -8.35 -10.04
CA LEU A 138 -7.35 -8.90 -9.36
C LEU A 138 -7.80 -10.28 -9.85
N SER A 139 -7.26 -10.79 -10.97
CA SER A 139 -7.72 -12.04 -11.57
C SER A 139 -7.27 -13.29 -10.81
N ARG A 140 -6.26 -13.17 -9.94
CA ARG A 140 -5.70 -14.30 -9.17
C ARG A 140 -4.93 -13.84 -7.95
N LYS A 141 -4.68 -14.78 -7.03
CA LYS A 141 -3.75 -14.57 -5.94
C LYS A 141 -2.30 -14.70 -6.43
N TRP A 142 -1.49 -13.69 -6.18
CA TRP A 142 -0.07 -13.65 -6.52
C TRP A 142 0.77 -14.24 -5.38
N PRO A 143 2.00 -14.68 -5.66
CA PRO A 143 2.93 -15.11 -4.62
C PRO A 143 3.18 -13.98 -3.62
N ASP A 144 3.32 -14.30 -2.33
CA ASP A 144 3.52 -13.30 -1.26
C ASP A 144 4.82 -12.49 -1.41
N SER A 145 5.75 -12.96 -2.25
CA SER A 145 6.95 -12.22 -2.64
C SER A 145 6.66 -11.06 -3.59
N TYR A 146 5.52 -11.02 -4.27
CA TYR A 146 5.19 -9.98 -5.23
C TYR A 146 4.63 -8.74 -4.53
N CYS A 147 5.13 -7.57 -4.94
CA CYS A 147 4.66 -6.28 -4.46
C CYS A 147 4.41 -5.33 -5.63
N PHE A 148 3.18 -4.86 -5.77
CA PHE A 148 2.80 -3.91 -6.82
C PHE A 148 3.00 -2.48 -6.34
N VAL A 149 3.67 -1.67 -7.15
CA VAL A 149 3.83 -0.23 -6.91
C VAL A 149 3.10 0.51 -8.01
N ILE A 150 2.20 1.43 -7.64
CA ILE A 150 1.43 2.23 -8.58
C ILE A 150 1.83 3.69 -8.41
N GLU A 151 2.59 4.22 -9.37
CA GLU A 151 2.90 5.65 -9.41
C GLU A 151 1.69 6.49 -9.82
N GLU A 152 1.66 7.75 -9.40
CA GLU A 152 0.61 8.72 -9.75
C GLU A 152 -0.82 8.15 -9.64
N SER A 153 -1.01 7.32 -8.61
CA SER A 153 -2.13 6.40 -8.49
C SER A 153 -3.52 7.07 -8.45
N HIS A 154 -3.55 8.36 -8.13
CA HIS A 154 -4.73 9.23 -8.18
C HIS A 154 -5.27 9.45 -9.61
N ARG A 155 -4.46 9.20 -10.65
CA ARG A 155 -4.86 9.36 -12.05
C ARG A 155 -5.75 8.22 -12.55
N TYR A 156 -5.79 7.09 -11.84
CA TYR A 156 -6.50 5.88 -12.26
C TYR A 156 -7.68 5.57 -11.33
N LYS A 157 -8.87 5.38 -11.91
CA LYS A 157 -10.11 5.18 -11.13
C LYS A 157 -10.11 3.82 -10.44
N GLU A 158 -9.51 2.82 -11.09
CA GLU A 158 -9.40 1.44 -10.67
C GLU A 158 -8.51 1.28 -9.44
N THR A 159 -7.63 2.25 -9.14
CA THR A 159 -6.79 2.23 -7.93
C THR A 159 -7.64 2.11 -6.66
N LYS A 160 -8.80 2.77 -6.57
CA LYS A 160 -9.67 2.65 -5.39
C LYS A 160 -10.23 1.24 -5.22
N LEU A 161 -10.51 0.55 -6.33
CA LEU A 161 -10.93 -0.85 -6.31
C LEU A 161 -9.77 -1.75 -5.88
N LEU A 162 -8.56 -1.52 -6.40
CA LEU A 162 -7.35 -2.25 -6.00
C LEU A 162 -7.04 -2.06 -4.51
N LEU A 163 -7.17 -0.85 -3.96
CA LEU A 163 -6.99 -0.60 -2.53
C LEU A 163 -8.02 -1.34 -1.67
N ARG A 164 -9.25 -1.52 -2.17
CA ARG A 164 -10.32 -2.23 -1.45
C ARG A 164 -10.21 -3.74 -1.51
N GLU A 165 -10.02 -4.30 -2.71
CA GLU A 165 -10.08 -5.74 -2.96
C GLU A 165 -8.70 -6.39 -3.07
N GLY A 166 -7.68 -5.63 -3.48
CA GLY A 166 -6.34 -6.12 -3.79
C GLY A 166 -5.64 -6.83 -2.63
N ARG A 167 -6.02 -6.54 -1.38
CA ARG A 167 -5.54 -7.24 -0.18
C ARG A 167 -5.70 -8.77 -0.22
N LYS A 168 -6.66 -9.27 -1.01
CA LYS A 168 -6.92 -10.70 -1.19
C LYS A 168 -5.96 -11.36 -2.19
N PHE A 169 -5.28 -10.54 -2.99
CA PHE A 169 -4.59 -10.96 -4.21
C PHE A 169 -3.09 -10.65 -4.18
N ALA A 170 -2.68 -9.49 -3.65
CA ALA A 170 -1.27 -9.10 -3.60
C ALA A 170 -1.00 -7.96 -2.61
N LYS A 171 0.26 -7.75 -2.28
CA LYS A 171 0.72 -6.52 -1.62
C LYS A 171 0.71 -5.36 -2.60
N LEU A 172 0.12 -4.23 -2.20
CA LEU A 172 -0.02 -3.03 -3.03
C LEU A 172 0.54 -1.80 -2.30
N ILE A 173 1.31 -1.00 -3.03
CA ILE A 173 1.81 0.31 -2.63
C ILE A 173 1.34 1.31 -3.67
N THR A 174 0.58 2.32 -3.25
CA THR A 174 0.14 3.39 -4.15
C THR A 174 0.85 4.69 -3.80
N ILE A 175 1.35 5.42 -4.79
CA ILE A 175 2.01 6.71 -4.59
C ILE A 175 1.10 7.81 -5.14
N SER A 176 0.84 8.84 -4.34
CA SER A 176 -0.02 9.97 -4.72
C SER A 176 0.26 11.20 -3.85
N PRO A 177 -0.21 12.40 -4.21
CA PRO A 177 -0.15 13.55 -3.32
C PRO A 177 -0.97 13.35 -2.03
N ASP A 178 -2.19 12.85 -2.19
CA ASP A 178 -3.20 12.70 -1.14
C ASP A 178 -3.77 11.28 -1.08
N PRO A 179 -4.23 10.83 0.10
CA PRO A 179 -4.81 9.50 0.24
C PRO A 179 -6.09 9.36 -0.60
N LEU A 180 -6.19 8.25 -1.33
CA LEU A 180 -7.31 7.93 -2.22
C LEU A 180 -8.51 7.35 -1.47
N VAL A 181 -8.25 6.65 -0.37
CA VAL A 181 -9.26 6.01 0.48
C VAL A 181 -8.91 6.16 1.96
N SER A 182 -9.92 5.97 2.81
CA SER A 182 -9.81 6.10 4.27
C SER A 182 -9.73 4.80 5.04
N PHE A 183 -9.64 3.65 4.38
CA PHE A 183 -9.59 2.35 5.06
C PHE A 183 -8.25 1.62 4.86
N CYS A 184 -7.29 2.24 4.17
CA CYS A 184 -5.95 1.68 3.96
C CYS A 184 -4.92 2.50 4.74
N LYS A 185 -3.87 1.83 5.21
CA LYS A 185 -2.73 2.44 5.90
C LYS A 185 -2.17 3.60 5.06
N ARG A 186 -1.86 4.71 5.71
CA ARG A 186 -1.34 5.93 5.07
C ARG A 186 0.04 6.24 5.64
N ILE A 187 1.03 6.37 4.77
CA ILE A 187 2.38 6.80 5.10
C ILE A 187 2.62 8.14 4.41
N ARG A 188 2.71 9.23 5.18
CA ARG A 188 3.05 10.55 4.65
C ARG A 188 4.56 10.76 4.70
N ILE A 189 5.16 11.03 3.54
CA ILE A 189 6.57 11.35 3.43
C ILE A 189 6.80 12.83 3.65
N VAL A 190 7.77 13.15 4.51
CA VAL A 190 8.26 14.50 4.77
C VAL A 190 9.76 14.60 4.46
N LYS A 191 10.26 15.82 4.28
CA LYS A 191 11.66 16.10 3.97
C LYS A 191 12.57 15.96 5.17
#